data_AF-A0A1W1BGE3-F1
#
_entry.id   AF-A0A1W1BGE3-F1
#
_cell.length_a   1.000
_cell.length_b   1.000
_cell.length_c   1.000
_cell.angle_alpha   90.00
_cell.angle_beta   90.00
_cell.angle_gamma   90.00
#
_symmetry.space_group_name_H-M   'P 1'
#
loop_
_entity.id
_entity.type
_entity.pdbx_description
1 polymer ?
#
loop_
_entity_poly.entity_id
_entity_poly.type
_entity_poly.pdbx_seq_one_letter_code
_entity_poly.pdbx_strand_id
1 'polypeptide(L)'
;MKRSLFFIFFIFVGAFAEESRALLLHGNCTTCHYVDRSISAPAMKIVKKRYKKAFTTKELFVKQMVAFVKDPKEDHSIMIDMIHKYEIMPKITFDEETLNEIASYIYDTDEF
;
A
#
# COMPACT_ATOMS: atom_id res chain seq x y z
N MET A 1 45.47 -13.31 -5.47
CA MET A 1 44.34 -13.11 -6.42
C MET A 1 43.16 -13.95 -5.95
N LYS A 2 41.92 -13.46 -6.09
CA LYS A 2 40.63 -14.10 -5.73
C LYS A 2 40.16 -13.99 -4.27
N ARG A 3 39.92 -12.77 -3.76
CA ARG A 3 39.02 -12.57 -2.60
C ARG A 3 38.00 -11.43 -2.75
N SER A 4 37.96 -10.75 -3.89
CA SER A 4 37.16 -9.54 -4.04
C SER A 4 35.86 -9.69 -4.85
N LEU A 5 35.48 -10.91 -5.25
CA LEU A 5 34.33 -11.11 -6.17
C LEU A 5 33.01 -11.48 -5.49
N PHE A 6 32.96 -11.62 -4.15
CA PHE A 6 31.77 -12.10 -3.45
C PHE A 6 30.82 -10.99 -2.98
N PHE A 7 31.26 -9.73 -3.02
CA PHE A 7 30.44 -8.59 -2.54
C PHE A 7 29.49 -8.00 -3.59
N ILE A 8 29.63 -8.38 -4.87
CA ILE A 8 28.84 -7.81 -5.97
C ILE A 8 27.50 -8.56 -6.15
N PHE A 9 27.36 -9.79 -5.66
CA PHE A 9 26.15 -10.60 -5.89
C PHE A 9 24.96 -10.25 -4.98
N PHE A 10 25.21 -9.63 -3.81
CA PHE A 10 24.15 -9.35 -2.83
C PHE A 10 23.34 -8.08 -3.10
N ILE A 11 23.84 -7.16 -3.92
CA ILE A 11 23.20 -5.86 -4.16
C ILE A 11 22.08 -5.97 -5.20
N PHE A 12 22.11 -6.97 -6.09
CA PHE A 12 21.17 -7.05 -7.21
C PHE A 12 19.77 -7.56 -6.80
N VAL A 13 19.63 -8.39 -5.76
CA VAL A 13 18.34 -9.00 -5.38
C VAL A 13 17.37 -8.01 -4.73
N GLY A 14 17.85 -7.07 -3.91
CA GLY A 14 16.99 -6.15 -3.16
C GLY A 14 16.22 -5.16 -4.04
N ALA A 15 16.80 -4.73 -5.15
CA ALA A 15 16.18 -3.76 -6.06
C ALA A 15 14.95 -4.33 -6.79
N PHE A 16 14.99 -5.61 -7.20
CA PHE A 16 13.86 -6.24 -7.89
C PHE A 16 12.62 -6.39 -7.01
N ALA A 17 12.78 -6.59 -5.70
CA ALA A 17 11.66 -6.78 -4.79
C ALA A 17 10.90 -5.49 -4.48
N GLU A 18 11.55 -4.32 -4.48
CA GLU A 18 10.85 -3.03 -4.40
C GLU A 18 10.07 -2.74 -5.68
N GLU A 19 10.69 -2.97 -6.85
CA GLU A 19 10.06 -2.73 -8.15
C GLU A 19 8.79 -3.59 -8.34
N SER A 20 8.82 -4.86 -7.94
CA SER A 20 7.64 -5.74 -8.02
C SER A 20 6.49 -5.27 -7.13
N ARG A 21 6.77 -4.81 -5.91
CA ARG A 21 5.78 -4.28 -4.96
C ARG A 21 5.16 -2.97 -5.44
N ALA A 22 5.97 -2.07 -6.01
CA ALA A 22 5.49 -0.84 -6.62
C ALA A 22 4.52 -1.14 -7.78
N LEU A 23 4.85 -2.11 -8.62
CA LEU A 23 3.98 -2.55 -9.73
C LEU A 23 2.62 -3.07 -9.23
N LEU A 24 2.58 -3.79 -8.10
CA LEU A 24 1.32 -4.22 -7.50
C LEU A 24 0.44 -3.04 -7.11
N LEU A 25 1.00 -2.01 -6.46
CA LEU A 25 0.23 -0.80 -6.12
C LEU A 25 -0.25 -0.08 -7.38
N HIS A 26 0.66 0.20 -8.31
CA HIS A 26 0.37 1.00 -9.49
C HIS A 26 -0.61 0.30 -10.42
N GLY A 27 -0.44 -1.00 -10.65
CA GLY A 27 -1.31 -1.80 -11.52
C GLY A 27 -2.71 -2.03 -10.97
N ASN A 28 -2.91 -2.01 -9.65
CA ASN A 28 -4.17 -2.43 -9.03
C ASN A 28 -4.93 -1.30 -8.32
N CYS A 29 -4.25 -0.31 -7.76
CA CYS A 29 -4.89 0.68 -6.87
C CYS A 29 -4.93 2.09 -7.47
N THR A 30 -3.95 2.44 -8.32
CA THR A 30 -3.77 3.84 -8.76
C THR A 30 -4.74 4.29 -9.86
N THR A 31 -5.56 3.39 -10.41
CA THR A 31 -6.68 3.74 -11.30
C THR A 31 -7.68 4.67 -10.61
N CYS A 32 -7.90 4.50 -9.28
CA CYS A 32 -8.77 5.37 -8.50
C CYS A 32 -7.99 6.18 -7.45
N HIS A 33 -7.01 5.56 -6.79
CA HIS A 33 -6.19 6.19 -5.76
C HIS A 33 -4.91 6.77 -6.37
N TYR A 34 -5.04 7.87 -7.11
CA TYR A 34 -3.87 8.60 -7.59
C TYR A 34 -2.93 8.95 -6.42
N VAL A 35 -1.63 8.93 -6.68
CA VAL A 35 -0.61 9.12 -5.64
C VAL A 35 -0.74 10.51 -4.98
N ASP A 36 -0.92 11.55 -5.79
CA ASP A 36 -0.75 12.95 -5.40
C ASP A 36 -2.05 13.77 -5.32
N ARG A 37 -3.14 13.28 -5.90
CA ARG A 37 -4.41 14.01 -6.03
C ARG A 37 -5.62 13.12 -5.75
N SER A 38 -6.69 13.69 -5.23
CA SER A 38 -7.92 12.95 -4.93
C SER A 38 -8.97 13.27 -5.99
N ILE A 39 -9.22 12.33 -6.91
CA ILE A 39 -10.19 12.49 -8.01
C ILE A 39 -11.43 11.65 -7.73
N SER A 40 -11.33 10.34 -7.90
CA SER A 40 -12.41 9.38 -7.65
C SER A 40 -12.30 8.70 -6.28
N ALA A 41 -11.14 8.80 -5.62
CA ALA A 41 -10.87 8.26 -4.30
C ALA A 41 -9.84 9.16 -3.58
N PRO A 42 -9.63 9.02 -2.26
CA PRO A 42 -8.58 9.76 -1.56
C PRO A 42 -7.19 9.41 -2.12
N ALA A 43 -6.35 10.43 -2.28
CA ALA A 43 -4.98 10.26 -2.76
C ALA A 43 -4.21 9.27 -1.89
N MET A 44 -3.34 8.45 -2.49
CA MET A 44 -2.62 7.41 -1.73
C MET A 44 -1.74 8.00 -0.62
N LYS A 45 -1.14 9.18 -0.81
CA LYS A 45 -0.43 9.92 0.25
C LYS A 45 -1.31 10.27 1.45
N ILE A 46 -2.59 10.59 1.22
CA ILE A 46 -3.54 10.91 2.28
C ILE A 46 -3.92 9.64 3.04
N VAL A 47 -4.19 8.55 2.31
CA VAL A 47 -4.48 7.22 2.89
C VAL A 47 -3.32 6.79 3.79
N LYS A 48 -2.10 6.74 3.26
CA LYS A 48 -0.89 6.40 4.00
C LYS A 48 -0.72 7.25 5.25
N LYS A 49 -0.81 8.58 5.12
CA LYS A 49 -0.67 9.50 6.25
C LYS A 49 -1.69 9.23 7.36
N ARG A 50 -2.95 8.97 7.01
CA ARG A 50 -4.01 8.71 7.98
C ARG A 50 -3.86 7.35 8.65
N TYR A 51 -3.52 6.31 7.89
CA TYR A 51 -3.24 4.99 8.46
C TYR A 51 -2.01 4.99 9.37
N LYS A 52 -0.90 5.65 8.97
CA LYS A 52 0.28 5.82 9.85
C LYS A 52 -0.04 6.59 11.13
N LYS A 53 -0.98 7.54 11.08
CA LYS A 53 -1.45 8.27 12.28
C LYS A 53 -2.31 7.39 13.20
N ALA A 54 -3.15 6.54 12.62
CA ALA A 54 -4.07 5.69 13.38
C ALA A 54 -3.38 4.45 13.98
N PHE A 55 -2.37 3.91 13.31
CA PHE A 55 -1.72 2.65 13.67
C PHE A 55 -0.22 2.85 13.86
N THR A 56 0.25 2.59 15.09
CA THR A 56 1.61 2.90 15.53
C THR A 56 2.66 1.91 15.05
N THR A 57 2.25 0.73 14.55
CA THR A 57 3.17 -0.30 14.05
C THR A 57 2.81 -0.70 12.62
N LYS A 58 3.80 -1.21 11.88
CA LYS A 58 3.62 -1.71 10.52
C LYS A 58 2.60 -2.85 10.48
N GLU A 59 2.65 -3.74 11.45
CA GLU A 59 1.75 -4.90 11.52
C GLU A 59 0.30 -4.45 11.68
N LEU A 60 0.04 -3.46 12.53
CA LEU A 60 -1.30 -2.89 12.68
C LEU A 60 -1.73 -2.13 11.42
N PHE A 61 -0.83 -1.34 10.83
CA PHE A 61 -1.11 -0.64 9.57
C PHE A 61 -1.54 -1.61 8.47
N VAL A 62 -0.75 -2.65 8.24
CA VAL A 62 -0.98 -3.65 7.19
C VAL A 62 -2.27 -4.41 7.48
N LYS A 63 -2.42 -4.96 8.69
CA LYS A 63 -3.60 -5.72 9.09
C LYS A 63 -4.89 -4.94 8.87
N GLN A 64 -4.91 -3.66 9.25
CA GLN A 64 -6.12 -2.83 9.18
C GLN A 64 -6.44 -2.41 7.75
N MET A 65 -5.42 -2.09 6.95
CA MET A 65 -5.61 -1.78 5.54
C MET A 65 -6.12 -3.01 4.76
N VAL A 66 -5.52 -4.17 4.96
CA VAL A 66 -5.95 -5.44 4.35
C VAL A 66 -7.38 -5.77 4.77
N ALA A 67 -7.72 -5.61 6.06
CA ALA A 67 -9.08 -5.85 6.55
C ALA A 67 -10.12 -4.95 5.86
N PHE A 68 -9.84 -3.65 5.72
CA PHE A 68 -10.72 -2.73 5.03
C PHE A 68 -10.86 -3.07 3.54
N VAL A 69 -9.76 -3.35 2.83
CA VAL A 69 -9.79 -3.65 1.40
C VAL A 69 -10.53 -4.97 1.11
N LYS A 70 -10.39 -5.99 1.97
CA LYS A 70 -11.08 -7.29 1.81
C LYS A 70 -12.59 -7.18 1.99
N ASP A 71 -13.05 -6.30 2.86
CA ASP A 71 -14.47 -6.12 3.14
C ASP A 71 -14.78 -4.64 3.42
N PRO A 72 -14.80 -3.78 2.38
CA PRO A 72 -14.99 -2.35 2.56
C PRO A 72 -16.37 -2.07 3.13
N LYS A 73 -16.39 -1.56 4.36
CA LYS A 73 -17.62 -1.16 5.06
C LYS A 73 -17.39 0.14 5.81
N GLU A 74 -18.45 0.93 5.93
CA GLU A 74 -18.39 2.25 6.54
C GLU A 74 -18.02 2.20 8.03
N ASP A 75 -18.62 1.25 8.76
CA ASP A 75 -18.40 1.03 10.20
C ASP A 75 -16.97 0.59 10.54
N HIS A 76 -16.24 0.02 9.59
CA HIS A 76 -14.85 -0.43 9.74
C HIS A 76 -13.82 0.55 9.17
N SER A 77 -14.26 1.70 8.64
CA SER A 77 -13.35 2.69 8.05
C SER A 77 -12.85 3.70 9.09
N ILE A 78 -11.53 3.91 9.13
CA ILE A 78 -10.93 5.04 9.87
C ILE A 78 -11.03 6.38 9.11
N MET A 79 -11.66 6.39 7.92
CA MET A 79 -11.77 7.53 7.01
C MET A 79 -13.23 7.73 6.54
N ILE A 80 -14.17 7.78 7.49
CA ILE A 80 -15.61 7.95 7.23
C ILE A 80 -15.91 9.21 6.39
N ASP A 81 -15.22 10.31 6.66
CA ASP A 81 -15.33 11.56 5.88
C ASP A 81 -14.98 11.38 4.39
N MET A 82 -14.09 10.43 4.07
CA MET A 82 -13.75 10.10 2.69
C MET A 82 -14.79 9.20 2.04
N ILE A 83 -15.45 8.32 2.81
CA ILE A 83 -16.58 7.53 2.31
C ILE A 83 -17.77 8.44 1.99
N HIS A 84 -18.07 9.41 2.85
CA HIS A 84 -19.14 10.39 2.57
C HIS A 84 -18.87 11.23 1.32
N LYS A 85 -17.60 11.41 0.96
CA LYS A 85 -17.18 12.20 -0.21
C LYS A 85 -17.07 11.38 -1.50
N TYR A 86 -16.51 10.17 -1.42
CA TYR A 86 -16.13 9.35 -2.58
C TYR A 86 -16.93 8.06 -2.70
N GLU A 87 -17.92 7.87 -1.82
CA GLU A 87 -18.66 6.62 -1.63
C GLU A 87 -17.74 5.49 -1.12
N ILE A 88 -18.35 4.35 -0.79
CA ILE A 88 -17.60 3.20 -0.28
C ILE A 88 -16.70 2.63 -1.39
N MET A 89 -15.47 2.24 -1.03
CA MET A 89 -14.58 1.54 -1.96
C MET A 89 -15.28 0.28 -2.49
N PRO A 90 -15.33 0.07 -3.82
CA PRO A 90 -15.88 -1.16 -4.37
C PRO A 90 -15.12 -2.38 -3.85
N LYS A 91 -15.83 -3.48 -3.61
CA LYS A 91 -15.19 -4.75 -3.24
C LYS A 91 -14.45 -5.31 -4.45
N ILE A 92 -13.13 -5.41 -4.35
CA ILE A 92 -12.25 -5.98 -5.39
C ILE A 92 -11.65 -7.28 -4.83
N THR A 93 -11.65 -8.33 -5.65
CA THR A 93 -11.08 -9.62 -5.25
C THR A 93 -9.57 -9.60 -5.48
N PHE A 94 -8.82 -9.53 -4.39
CA PHE A 94 -7.39 -9.78 -4.36
C PHE A 94 -7.13 -10.91 -3.36
N ASP A 95 -6.11 -11.73 -3.62
CA ASP A 95 -5.64 -12.68 -2.61
C ASP A 95 -4.96 -11.92 -1.45
N GLU A 96 -4.92 -12.56 -0.29
CA GLU A 96 -4.45 -11.93 0.93
C GLU A 96 -2.95 -11.61 0.90
N GLU A 97 -2.15 -12.43 0.21
CA GLU A 97 -0.71 -12.21 0.07
C GLU A 97 -0.43 -10.93 -0.73
N THR A 98 -1.09 -10.77 -1.88
CA THR A 98 -1.03 -9.56 -2.70
C THR A 98 -1.44 -8.31 -1.91
N LEU A 99 -2.50 -8.38 -1.09
CA LEU A 99 -2.92 -7.25 -0.26
C LEU A 99 -1.89 -6.91 0.82
N ASN A 100 -1.25 -7.91 1.43
CA ASN A 100 -0.19 -7.69 2.41
C ASN A 100 1.04 -7.03 1.78
N GLU A 101 1.42 -7.43 0.56
CA GLU A 101 2.52 -6.83 -0.19
C GLU A 101 2.24 -5.35 -0.54
N ILE A 102 1.04 -5.07 -1.07
CA ILE A 102 0.61 -3.70 -1.39
C ILE A 102 0.61 -2.82 -0.13
N ALA A 103 -0.02 -3.29 0.96
CA ALA A 103 -0.09 -2.51 2.19
C ALA A 103 1.28 -2.29 2.83
N SER A 104 2.17 -3.29 2.76
CA SER A 104 3.55 -3.18 3.23
C SER A 104 4.33 -2.14 2.42
N TYR A 105 4.19 -2.17 1.10
CA TYR A 105 4.81 -1.18 0.22
C TYR A 105 4.32 0.24 0.50
N ILE A 106 3.00 0.45 0.67
CA ILE A 106 2.45 1.76 1.04
C ILE A 106 3.04 2.25 2.37
N TYR A 107 3.28 1.36 3.34
CA TYR A 107 3.92 1.72 4.60
C TYR A 107 5.40 2.10 4.42
N ASP A 108 6.17 1.29 3.69
CA ASP A 108 7.62 1.38 3.60
C ASP A 108 8.13 2.46 2.65
N THR A 109 7.45 2.67 1.52
CA THR A 109 7.93 3.59 0.48
C THR A 109 7.99 5.03 0.97
N ASP A 110 8.89 5.84 0.42
CA ASP A 110 8.97 7.30 0.63
C ASP A 110 8.55 8.09 -0.62
N GLU A 111 8.03 7.42 -1.64
CA GLU A 111 7.69 8.03 -2.94
C GLU A 111 6.50 9.00 -2.87
N PHE A 112 5.73 9.00 -1.77
CA PHE A 112 4.54 9.84 -1.58
C PHE A 112 4.08 10.01 -0.12
#